data_AF-A0A7V2F667-F1
#
_entry.id   AF-A0A7V2F667-F1
#
_cell.length_a   1.000
_cell.length_b   1.000
_cell.length_c   1.000
_cell.angle_alpha   90.00
_cell.angle_beta   90.00
_cell.angle_gamma   90.00
#
_symmetry.space_group_name_H-M   'P 1'
#
loop_
_entity.id
_entity.type
_entity.pdbx_description
1 polymer ?
#
loop_
_entity_poly.entity_id
_entity_poly.type
_entity_poly.pdbx_seq_one_letter_code
_entity_poly.pdbx_strand_id
1 'polypeptide(L)'
;MRSRAEWVALLEGALEKPLREVHALLSQDAALQSWLQQAAFAAAMTLSTADDPAGWAACYDRLQQELERTFPELVAAVHEVTEGCGHLRLIWRDDAPQLSTVVIDFGRDYTVDLFLRLPAATLSALEQVFNRIAAWLPPDVPYPRRPHMVTALVAYQGRCPALRLLEHSTPEGLKRTVQLLLPDQPPSSELTPEVALHRLHRYWATT
;
A
#
# COMPACT_ATOMS: atom_id res chain seq x y z
N MET A 1 -20.87 -1.08 -14.11
CA MET A 1 -19.86 -1.26 -13.06
C MET A 1 -19.09 -2.53 -13.37
N ARG A 2 -17.79 -2.57 -13.11
CA ARG A 2 -16.95 -3.75 -13.35
C ARG A 2 -17.32 -4.88 -12.39
N SER A 3 -17.27 -6.11 -12.87
CA SER A 3 -17.33 -7.35 -12.07
C SER A 3 -16.04 -7.56 -11.27
N ARG A 4 -16.07 -8.44 -10.25
CA ARG A 4 -14.86 -8.83 -9.50
C ARG A 4 -13.76 -9.36 -10.41
N ALA A 5 -14.07 -10.21 -11.38
CA ALA A 5 -13.07 -10.79 -12.28
C ALA A 5 -12.34 -9.71 -13.10
N GLU A 6 -13.07 -8.68 -13.56
CA GLU A 6 -12.48 -7.53 -14.26
C GLU A 6 -11.61 -6.67 -13.32
N TRP A 7 -12.03 -6.50 -12.06
CA TRP A 7 -11.22 -5.80 -11.06
C TRP A 7 -9.95 -6.56 -10.69
N VAL A 8 -10.04 -7.88 -10.48
CA VAL A 8 -8.89 -8.75 -10.20
C VAL A 8 -7.90 -8.66 -11.35
N ALA A 9 -8.34 -8.89 -12.59
CA ALA A 9 -7.46 -8.82 -13.76
C ALA A 9 -6.77 -7.45 -13.90
N LEU A 10 -7.48 -6.37 -13.59
CA LEU A 10 -6.93 -5.02 -13.60
C LEU A 10 -5.87 -4.80 -12.50
N LEU A 11 -6.18 -5.21 -11.26
CA LEU A 11 -5.33 -4.98 -10.09
C LEU A 11 -4.11 -5.89 -10.06
N GLU A 12 -4.22 -7.15 -10.49
CA GLU A 12 -3.10 -8.09 -10.49
C GLU A 12 -1.94 -7.59 -11.36
N GLY A 13 -2.23 -7.05 -12.55
CA GLY A 13 -1.21 -6.45 -13.41
C GLY A 13 -0.68 -5.11 -12.88
N ALA A 14 -1.51 -4.37 -12.13
CA ALA A 14 -1.13 -3.07 -11.60
C ALA A 14 -0.27 -3.15 -10.34
N LEU A 15 -0.52 -4.11 -9.45
CA LEU A 15 0.20 -4.28 -8.18
C LEU A 15 1.69 -4.58 -8.36
N GLU A 16 2.13 -4.96 -9.56
CA GLU A 16 3.55 -5.08 -9.88
C GLU A 16 4.30 -3.74 -9.94
N LYS A 17 3.55 -2.63 -9.93
CA LYS A 17 4.03 -1.25 -10.00
C LYS A 17 3.91 -0.54 -8.65
N PRO A 18 4.50 0.66 -8.48
CA PRO A 18 4.33 1.47 -7.29
C PRO A 18 2.85 1.73 -6.97
N LEU A 19 2.49 1.65 -5.70
CA LEU A 19 1.10 1.82 -5.25
C LEU A 19 0.50 3.16 -5.67
N ARG A 20 1.31 4.22 -5.80
CA ARG A 20 0.87 5.51 -6.36
C ARG A 20 0.25 5.36 -7.76
N GLU A 21 0.78 4.46 -8.59
CA GLU A 21 0.26 4.20 -9.93
C GLU A 21 -1.01 3.35 -9.87
N VAL A 22 -1.09 2.42 -8.92
CA VAL A 22 -2.32 1.64 -8.65
C VAL A 22 -3.45 2.56 -8.19
N HIS A 23 -3.17 3.48 -7.26
CA HIS A 23 -4.15 4.47 -6.78
C HIS A 23 -4.56 5.45 -7.88
N ALA A 24 -3.62 5.85 -8.76
CA ALA A 24 -3.94 6.66 -9.92
C ALA A 24 -4.85 5.92 -10.91
N LEU A 25 -4.68 4.61 -11.07
CA LEU A 25 -5.53 3.76 -11.90
C LEU A 25 -6.93 3.59 -11.30
N LEU A 26 -7.05 3.40 -9.98
CA LEU A 26 -8.36 3.44 -9.29
C LEU A 26 -9.05 4.79 -9.52
N SER A 27 -8.29 5.87 -9.48
CA SER A 27 -8.79 7.23 -9.69
C SER A 27 -9.22 7.51 -11.15
N GLN A 28 -8.96 6.61 -12.09
CA GLN A 28 -9.40 6.73 -13.48
C GLN A 28 -10.71 5.97 -13.76
N ASP A 29 -11.20 5.16 -12.83
CA ASP A 29 -12.47 4.47 -13.02
C ASP A 29 -13.64 5.47 -12.93
N ALA A 30 -14.37 5.62 -14.04
CA ALA A 30 -15.40 6.64 -14.17
C ALA A 30 -16.57 6.44 -13.19
N ALA A 31 -16.93 5.18 -12.89
CA ALA A 31 -18.02 4.90 -11.95
C ALA A 31 -17.59 5.25 -10.51
N LEU A 32 -16.37 4.86 -10.13
CA LEU A 32 -15.81 5.19 -8.82
C LEU A 32 -15.67 6.71 -8.63
N GLN A 33 -15.14 7.41 -9.63
CA GLN A 33 -14.96 8.87 -9.57
C GLN A 33 -16.28 9.62 -9.53
N SER A 34 -17.26 9.25 -10.37
CA SER A 34 -18.55 9.91 -10.36
C SER A 34 -19.27 9.73 -9.02
N TRP A 35 -19.18 8.54 -8.42
CA TRP A 35 -19.71 8.30 -7.09
C TRP A 35 -18.97 9.13 -6.04
N LEU A 36 -17.63 9.10 -6.05
CA LEU A 36 -16.79 9.78 -5.06
C LEU A 36 -17.05 11.28 -5.03
N GLN A 37 -17.16 11.92 -6.20
CA GLN A 37 -17.46 13.35 -6.28
C GLN A 37 -18.83 13.70 -5.68
N GLN A 38 -19.86 12.91 -5.98
CA GLN A 38 -21.21 13.14 -5.46
C GLN A 38 -21.27 12.91 -3.94
N ALA A 39 -20.71 11.79 -3.48
CA ALA A 39 -20.76 11.38 -2.08
C ALA A 39 -19.90 12.30 -1.20
N ALA A 40 -18.70 12.67 -1.63
CA ALA A 40 -17.83 13.60 -0.90
C ALA A 40 -18.45 15.01 -0.81
N PHE A 41 -19.08 15.50 -1.89
CA PHE A 41 -19.76 16.80 -1.87
C PHE A 41 -20.98 16.79 -0.95
N ALA A 42 -21.81 15.74 -1.02
CA ALA A 42 -22.97 15.60 -0.12
C ALA A 42 -22.56 15.52 1.35
N ALA A 43 -21.47 14.80 1.65
CA ALA A 43 -20.91 14.72 2.99
C ALA A 43 -20.40 16.09 3.49
N ALA A 44 -19.72 16.85 2.63
CA ALA A 44 -19.21 18.19 2.98
C ALA A 44 -20.36 19.18 3.26
N MET A 45 -21.44 19.13 2.48
CA MET A 45 -22.65 19.93 2.73
C MET A 45 -23.36 19.55 4.04
N THR A 46 -23.30 18.28 4.41
CA THR A 46 -23.86 17.81 5.69
C THR A 46 -23.04 18.33 6.87
N LEU A 47 -21.72 18.36 6.74
CA LEU A 47 -20.84 18.93 7.78
C LEU A 47 -20.97 20.44 7.89
N SER A 48 -21.08 21.18 6.78
CA SER A 48 -21.19 22.64 6.82
C SER A 48 -22.48 23.14 7.47
N THR A 49 -23.50 22.28 7.59
CA THR A 49 -24.77 22.57 8.26
C THR A 49 -24.84 22.03 9.69
N ALA A 50 -23.83 21.28 10.14
CA ALA A 50 -23.76 20.71 11.48
C ALA A 50 -22.87 21.57 12.39
N ASP A 51 -23.41 22.05 13.50
CA ASP A 51 -22.67 22.82 14.52
C ASP A 51 -21.76 21.95 15.41
N ASP A 52 -21.61 20.65 15.12
CA ASP A 52 -20.91 19.68 15.98
C ASP A 52 -19.59 19.17 15.34
N PRO A 53 -18.43 19.46 15.95
CA PRO A 53 -17.12 18.91 15.56
C PRO A 53 -17.05 17.37 15.58
N ALA A 54 -17.88 16.70 16.39
CA ALA A 54 -17.93 15.23 16.42
C ALA A 54 -18.58 14.63 15.15
N GLY A 55 -19.29 15.44 14.36
CA GLY A 55 -19.95 15.01 13.13
C GLY A 55 -18.98 14.54 12.04
N TRP A 56 -17.72 14.99 12.06
CA TRP A 56 -16.74 14.64 11.02
C TRP A 56 -16.46 13.14 10.97
N ALA A 57 -16.15 12.53 12.12
CA ALA A 57 -15.82 11.10 12.19
C ALA A 57 -17.02 10.23 11.76
N ALA A 58 -18.23 10.57 12.23
CA ALA A 58 -19.44 9.86 11.84
C ALA A 58 -19.75 9.98 10.33
N CYS A 59 -19.51 11.16 9.74
CA CYS A 59 -19.67 11.37 8.30
C CYS A 59 -18.64 10.56 7.51
N TYR A 60 -17.37 10.56 7.94
CA TYR A 60 -16.33 9.76 7.32
C TYR A 60 -16.66 8.26 7.38
N ASP A 61 -17.03 7.74 8.55
CA ASP A 61 -17.37 6.33 8.73
C ASP A 61 -18.54 5.92 7.84
N ARG A 62 -19.57 6.77 7.74
CA ARG A 62 -20.70 6.55 6.84
C ARG A 62 -20.25 6.52 5.38
N LEU A 63 -19.41 7.47 4.97
CA LEU A 63 -18.93 7.57 3.59
C LEU A 63 -18.04 6.37 3.20
N GLN A 64 -17.22 5.89 4.13
CA GLN A 64 -16.44 4.66 3.99
C GLN A 64 -17.34 3.42 3.87
N GLN A 65 -18.38 3.31 4.71
CA GLN A 65 -19.35 2.21 4.59
C GLN A 65 -20.14 2.25 3.27
N GLU A 66 -20.48 3.45 2.79
CA GLU A 66 -21.15 3.64 1.51
C GLU A 66 -20.24 3.26 0.33
N LEU A 67 -18.93 3.53 0.39
CA LEU A 67 -17.94 3.05 -0.59
C LEU A 67 -17.99 1.53 -0.70
N GLU A 68 -17.88 0.83 0.43
CA GLU A 68 -17.84 -0.62 0.48
C GLU A 68 -19.14 -1.27 -0.01
N ARG A 69 -20.29 -0.67 0.32
CA ARG A 69 -21.61 -1.13 -0.13
C ARG A 69 -21.86 -0.88 -1.61
N THR A 70 -21.33 0.22 -2.14
CA THR A 70 -21.52 0.58 -3.56
C THR A 70 -20.58 -0.21 -4.46
N PHE A 71 -19.36 -0.53 -4.01
CA PHE A 71 -18.35 -1.24 -4.78
C PHE A 71 -17.91 -2.56 -4.13
N PRO A 72 -18.83 -3.50 -3.82
CA PRO A 72 -18.50 -4.75 -3.12
C PRO A 72 -17.55 -5.63 -3.95
N GLU A 73 -17.68 -5.60 -5.28
CA GLU A 73 -16.82 -6.33 -6.20
C GLU A 73 -15.36 -5.82 -6.17
N LEU A 74 -15.15 -4.50 -5.99
CA LEU A 74 -13.82 -3.92 -5.84
C LEU A 74 -13.22 -4.28 -4.48
N VAL A 75 -14.02 -4.23 -3.41
CA VAL A 75 -13.59 -4.67 -2.06
C VAL A 75 -13.13 -6.12 -2.10
N ALA A 76 -13.95 -7.01 -2.68
CA ALA A 76 -13.61 -8.42 -2.82
C ALA A 76 -12.35 -8.64 -3.67
N ALA A 77 -12.21 -7.91 -4.78
CA ALA A 77 -11.03 -7.96 -5.62
C ALA A 77 -9.77 -7.51 -4.86
N VAL A 78 -9.80 -6.38 -4.15
CA VAL A 78 -8.68 -5.90 -3.34
C VAL A 78 -8.29 -6.92 -2.27
N HIS A 79 -9.27 -7.46 -1.55
CA HIS A 79 -9.02 -8.50 -0.56
C HIS A 79 -8.35 -9.73 -1.20
N GLU A 80 -8.80 -10.18 -2.37
CA GLU A 80 -8.21 -11.31 -3.08
C GLU A 80 -6.78 -11.04 -3.56
N VAL A 81 -6.56 -9.95 -4.30
CA VAL A 81 -5.24 -9.65 -4.90
C VAL A 81 -4.19 -9.28 -3.86
N THR A 82 -4.61 -8.82 -2.68
CA THR A 82 -3.71 -8.50 -1.57
C THR A 82 -3.61 -9.62 -0.53
N GLU A 83 -4.21 -10.79 -0.78
CA GLU A 83 -4.27 -11.91 0.18
C GLU A 83 -4.86 -11.51 1.55
N GLY A 84 -5.79 -10.56 1.57
CA GLY A 84 -6.42 -10.04 2.78
C GLY A 84 -5.61 -8.99 3.55
N CYS A 85 -4.42 -8.62 3.05
CA CYS A 85 -3.59 -7.61 3.71
C CYS A 85 -4.01 -6.16 3.43
N GLY A 86 -4.68 -5.91 2.31
CA GLY A 86 -5.12 -4.59 1.89
C GLY A 86 -6.63 -4.42 2.01
N HIS A 87 -7.06 -3.20 2.24
CA HIS A 87 -8.46 -2.78 2.20
C HIS A 87 -8.60 -1.47 1.43
N LEU A 88 -9.81 -1.20 0.94
CA LEU A 88 -10.11 0.11 0.37
C LEU A 88 -10.22 1.13 1.49
N ARG A 89 -9.59 2.28 1.28
CA ARG A 89 -9.70 3.42 2.18
C ARG A 89 -10.04 4.66 1.39
N LEU A 90 -11.03 5.39 1.89
CA LEU A 90 -11.33 6.71 1.45
C LEU A 90 -10.38 7.72 2.09
N ILE A 91 -9.74 8.55 1.27
CA ILE A 91 -9.06 9.77 1.70
C ILE A 91 -9.99 10.92 1.35
N TRP A 92 -10.83 11.28 2.31
CA TRP A 92 -11.81 12.35 2.15
C TRP A 92 -11.19 13.71 2.52
N ARG A 93 -11.47 14.72 1.70
CA ARG A 93 -11.14 16.13 1.96
C ARG A 93 -12.44 16.92 2.01
N ASP A 94 -12.82 17.38 3.19
CA ASP A 94 -14.04 18.13 3.42
C ASP A 94 -13.98 19.55 2.82
N ASP A 95 -12.81 20.19 2.89
CA ASP A 95 -12.54 21.51 2.33
C ASP A 95 -12.35 21.51 0.80
N ALA A 96 -11.98 20.37 0.23
CA ALA A 96 -11.80 20.17 -1.19
C ALA A 96 -12.31 18.78 -1.64
N PRO A 97 -13.64 18.55 -1.66
CA PRO A 97 -14.24 17.24 -1.97
C PRO A 97 -13.77 16.65 -3.31
N GLN A 98 -13.52 17.51 -4.31
CA GLN A 98 -13.00 17.14 -5.62
C GLN A 98 -11.58 16.56 -5.61
N LEU A 99 -10.83 16.73 -4.52
CA LEU A 99 -9.49 16.15 -4.31
C LEU A 99 -9.53 14.88 -3.47
N SER A 100 -10.71 14.40 -3.09
CA SER A 100 -10.86 13.13 -2.37
C SER A 100 -10.44 11.97 -3.28
N THR A 101 -9.85 10.93 -2.70
CA THR A 101 -9.36 9.76 -3.44
C THR A 101 -9.70 8.46 -2.73
N VAL A 102 -9.69 7.36 -3.48
CA VAL A 102 -9.78 6.01 -2.94
C VAL A 102 -8.44 5.34 -3.15
N VAL A 103 -7.89 4.79 -2.07
CA VAL A 103 -6.59 4.14 -2.04
C VAL A 103 -6.71 2.72 -1.51
N ILE A 104 -5.68 1.92 -1.77
CA ILE A 104 -5.48 0.65 -1.05
C ILE A 104 -4.59 0.96 0.15
N ASP A 105 -5.13 0.71 1.34
CA ASP A 105 -4.46 0.87 2.63
C ASP A 105 -4.15 -0.50 3.24
N PHE A 106 -3.01 -0.61 3.94
CA PHE A 106 -2.51 -1.85 4.52
C PHE A 106 -2.47 -1.81 6.07
N GLY A 107 -3.06 -0.79 6.68
CA GLY A 107 -3.10 -0.60 8.14
C GLY A 107 -1.72 -0.41 8.75
N ARG A 108 -0.78 0.22 8.03
CA ARG A 108 0.60 0.43 8.48
C ARG A 108 0.82 1.88 8.88
N ASP A 109 1.65 2.08 9.91
CA ASP A 109 2.11 3.39 10.38
C ASP A 109 3.26 3.95 9.53
N TYR A 110 3.64 3.25 8.47
CA TYR A 110 4.63 3.65 7.48
C TYR A 110 4.07 3.64 6.07
N THR A 111 4.65 4.46 5.21
CA THR A 111 4.35 4.45 3.78
C THR A 111 4.79 3.15 3.14
N VAL A 112 3.89 2.55 2.36
CA VAL A 112 4.18 1.40 1.51
C VAL A 112 4.28 1.90 0.07
N ASP A 113 5.42 1.64 -0.58
CA ASP A 113 5.67 2.01 -1.96
C ASP A 113 5.26 0.90 -2.92
N LEU A 114 5.47 -0.36 -2.53
CA LEU A 114 5.24 -1.56 -3.35
C LEU A 114 4.48 -2.63 -2.58
N PHE A 115 3.68 -3.42 -3.30
CA PHE A 115 3.08 -4.65 -2.79
C PHE A 115 3.45 -5.80 -3.72
N LEU A 116 4.13 -6.82 -3.21
CA LEU A 116 4.62 -7.93 -4.01
C LEU A 116 4.12 -9.26 -3.42
N ARG A 117 3.40 -10.04 -4.23
CA ARG A 117 3.04 -11.41 -3.88
C ARG A 117 4.25 -12.33 -4.09
N LEU A 118 4.53 -13.14 -3.09
CA LEU A 118 5.58 -14.13 -3.12
C LEU A 118 4.97 -15.48 -3.56
N PRO A 119 5.43 -16.10 -4.66
CA PRO A 119 4.85 -17.36 -5.12
C PRO A 119 5.19 -18.54 -4.19
N ALA A 120 6.33 -18.48 -3.50
CA ALA A 120 6.77 -19.47 -2.53
C ALA A 120 7.71 -18.82 -1.51
N ALA A 121 7.62 -19.19 -0.24
CA ALA A 121 8.53 -18.73 0.81
C ALA A 121 9.91 -19.41 0.73
N THR A 122 10.61 -19.25 -0.39
CA THR A 122 11.98 -19.72 -0.60
C THR A 122 12.95 -18.54 -0.67
N LEU A 123 14.23 -18.78 -0.37
CA LEU A 123 15.27 -17.75 -0.49
C LEU A 123 15.40 -17.22 -1.93
N SER A 124 15.30 -18.10 -2.94
CA SER A 124 15.38 -17.68 -4.34
C SER A 124 14.24 -16.73 -4.74
N ALA A 125 13.01 -17.00 -4.30
CA ALA A 125 11.88 -16.10 -4.55
C ALA A 125 12.05 -14.76 -3.83
N LEU A 126 12.62 -14.78 -2.62
CA LEU A 126 12.95 -13.59 -1.85
C LEU A 126 14.03 -12.73 -2.51
N GLU A 127 15.06 -13.34 -3.09
CA GLU A 127 16.08 -12.64 -3.87
C GLU A 127 15.50 -11.96 -5.11
N GLN A 128 14.58 -12.64 -5.81
CA GLN A 128 13.87 -12.05 -6.96
C GLN A 128 13.03 -10.84 -6.52
N VAL A 129 12.29 -10.95 -5.42
CA VAL A 129 11.54 -9.84 -4.84
C VAL A 129 12.48 -8.68 -4.44
N PHE A 130 13.61 -8.98 -3.80
CA PHE A 130 14.60 -7.97 -3.45
C PHE A 130 15.12 -7.21 -4.68
N ASN A 131 15.45 -7.92 -5.76
CA ASN A 131 15.91 -7.30 -7.00
C ASN A 131 14.82 -6.43 -7.65
N ARG A 132 13.55 -6.84 -7.57
CA ARG A 132 12.42 -6.02 -8.02
C ARG A 132 12.29 -4.74 -7.21
N ILE A 133 12.42 -4.82 -5.88
CA ILE A 133 12.36 -3.64 -5.00
C ILE A 133 13.53 -2.69 -5.32
N ALA A 134 14.73 -3.23 -5.52
CA ALA A 134 15.91 -2.44 -5.84
C ALA A 134 15.81 -1.68 -7.17
N ALA A 135 15.05 -2.20 -8.14
CA ALA A 135 14.80 -1.52 -9.41
C ALA A 135 13.97 -0.23 -9.27
N TRP A 136 13.31 -0.03 -8.12
CA TRP A 136 12.51 1.17 -7.83
C TRP A 136 13.25 2.22 -7.01
N LEU A 137 14.52 1.98 -6.65
CA LEU A 137 15.36 3.02 -6.07
C LEU A 137 15.55 4.16 -7.09
N PRO A 138 15.57 5.43 -6.65
CA PRO A 138 15.93 6.54 -7.53
C PRO A 138 17.31 6.31 -8.17
N PRO A 139 17.48 6.66 -9.46
CA PRO A 139 18.69 6.32 -10.22
C PRO A 139 19.91 7.19 -9.88
N ASP A 140 19.70 8.32 -9.20
CA ASP A 140 20.75 9.22 -8.75
C ASP A 140 21.44 8.72 -7.48
N VAL A 141 22.57 9.34 -7.15
CA VAL A 141 23.32 8.98 -5.93
C VAL A 141 22.66 9.63 -4.72
N PRO A 142 22.34 8.86 -3.66
CA PRO A 142 21.76 9.43 -2.44
C PRO A 142 22.69 10.46 -1.80
N TYR A 143 22.11 11.52 -1.24
CA TYR A 143 22.86 12.50 -0.48
C TYR A 143 23.43 11.89 0.82
N PRO A 144 24.58 12.37 1.31
CA PRO A 144 25.13 11.91 2.59
C PRO A 144 24.09 12.02 3.72
N ARG A 145 23.92 10.94 4.48
CA ARG A 145 22.92 10.79 5.56
C ARG A 145 21.45 10.91 5.13
N ARG A 146 21.16 10.85 3.84
CA ARG A 146 19.80 10.79 3.27
C ARG A 146 19.74 9.63 2.29
N PRO A 147 19.64 8.39 2.79
CA PRO A 147 19.59 7.23 1.92
C PRO A 147 18.34 7.30 1.03
N HIS A 148 18.46 6.75 -0.17
CA HIS A 148 17.29 6.40 -0.95
C HIS A 148 16.55 5.27 -0.25
N MET A 149 15.23 5.28 -0.32
CA MET A 149 14.38 4.36 0.43
C MET A 149 13.22 3.88 -0.42
N VAL A 150 12.96 2.57 -0.37
CA VAL A 150 11.75 1.95 -0.91
C VAL A 150 11.24 0.93 0.12
N THR A 151 9.97 1.02 0.48
CA THR A 151 9.30 0.10 1.40
C THR A 151 8.31 -0.77 0.64
N ALA A 152 8.51 -2.09 0.70
CA ALA A 152 7.64 -3.06 0.04
C ALA A 152 7.00 -4.01 1.04
N LEU A 153 5.69 -4.22 0.93
CA LEU A 153 5.05 -5.37 1.56
C LEU A 153 5.27 -6.61 0.71
N VAL A 154 5.68 -7.71 1.35
CA VAL A 154 5.88 -8.99 0.69
C VAL A 154 4.82 -9.95 1.23
N ALA A 155 3.80 -10.24 0.43
CA ALA A 155 2.67 -11.07 0.82
C ALA A 155 2.95 -12.55 0.53
N TYR A 156 2.66 -13.42 1.49
CA TYR A 156 2.65 -14.86 1.33
C TYR A 156 1.65 -15.50 2.28
N GLN A 157 0.67 -16.22 1.73
CA GLN A 157 -0.37 -16.93 2.49
C GLN A 157 -1.06 -16.03 3.52
N GLY A 158 -1.43 -14.81 3.09
CA GLY A 158 -2.11 -13.82 3.94
C GLY A 158 -1.25 -13.15 5.02
N ARG A 159 0.07 -13.40 5.01
CA ARG A 159 1.04 -12.69 5.86
C ARG A 159 1.82 -11.69 5.01
N CYS A 160 1.88 -10.44 5.45
CA CYS A 160 2.54 -9.34 4.74
C CYS A 160 3.51 -8.56 5.63
N PRO A 161 4.69 -9.14 5.96
CA PRO A 161 5.80 -8.34 6.48
C PRO A 161 6.28 -7.33 5.43
N ALA A 162 6.86 -6.22 5.89
CA ALA A 162 7.51 -5.26 5.01
C ALA A 162 9.03 -5.37 5.04
N LEU A 163 9.61 -5.11 3.87
CA LEU A 163 11.03 -4.95 3.63
C LEU A 163 11.26 -3.50 3.20
N ARG A 164 12.00 -2.75 4.01
CA ARG A 164 12.47 -1.41 3.65
C ARG A 164 13.91 -1.48 3.19
N LEU A 165 14.15 -1.26 1.91
CA LEU A 165 15.47 -1.17 1.31
C LEU A 165 15.98 0.27 1.42
N LEU A 166 17.20 0.41 1.92
CA LEU A 166 17.91 1.68 1.98
C LEU A 166 19.18 1.60 1.14
N GLU A 167 19.45 2.62 0.34
CA GLU A 167 20.71 2.78 -0.37
C GLU A 167 21.43 4.03 0.14
N HIS A 168 22.63 3.81 0.67
CA HIS A 168 23.46 4.83 1.31
C HIS A 168 24.63 5.18 0.41
N SER A 169 25.00 6.46 0.40
CA SER A 169 26.29 6.90 -0.12
C SER A 169 27.33 6.86 1.00
N THR A 170 28.38 6.05 0.81
CA THR A 170 29.49 5.85 1.75
C THR A 170 30.83 6.19 1.08
N PRO A 171 31.92 6.43 1.84
CA PRO A 171 33.24 6.64 1.26
C PRO A 171 33.71 5.48 0.35
N GLU A 172 33.28 4.26 0.64
CA GLU A 172 33.60 3.05 -0.12
C GLU A 172 32.67 2.81 -1.33
N GLY A 173 31.69 3.70 -1.55
CA GLY A 173 30.71 3.62 -2.63
C GLY A 173 29.27 3.47 -2.13
N LEU A 174 28.40 2.94 -2.98
CA LEU A 174 26.99 2.69 -2.62
C LEU A 174 26.89 1.45 -1.74
N LYS A 175 26.14 1.56 -0.66
CA LYS A 175 25.86 0.45 0.26
C LYS A 175 24.36 0.27 0.44
N ARG A 176 23.89 -0.96 0.25
CA ARG A 176 22.49 -1.32 0.51
C ARG A 176 22.33 -1.96 1.88
N THR A 177 21.31 -1.52 2.61
CA THR A 177 20.89 -2.13 3.87
C THR A 177 19.38 -2.33 3.87
N VAL A 178 18.89 -3.18 4.76
CA VAL A 178 17.48 -3.53 4.84
C VAL A 178 16.99 -3.43 6.28
N GLN A 179 15.83 -2.82 6.47
CA GLN A 179 15.05 -2.93 7.70
C GLN A 179 13.85 -3.85 7.46
N LEU A 180 13.63 -4.79 8.36
CA LEU A 180 12.44 -5.63 8.37
C LEU A 180 11.39 -5.00 9.29
N LEU A 181 10.17 -4.89 8.78
CA LEU A 181 9.01 -4.37 9.48
C LEU A 181 8.02 -5.54 9.60
N LEU A 182 8.21 -6.35 10.62
CA LEU A 182 7.33 -7.50 10.89
C LEU A 182 6.09 -7.02 11.66
N PRO A 183 4.90 -7.62 11.42
CA PRO A 183 3.73 -7.31 12.22
C PRO A 183 4.01 -7.51 13.72
N ASP A 184 3.47 -6.61 14.55
CA ASP A 184 3.53 -6.69 16.01
C ASP A 184 4.94 -6.70 16.63
N GLN A 185 5.94 -6.26 15.87
CA GLN A 185 7.32 -6.16 16.32
C GLN A 185 7.89 -4.77 16.00
N PRO A 186 8.81 -4.26 16.84
CA PRO A 186 9.53 -3.05 16.49
C PRO A 186 10.34 -3.28 15.20
N PRO A 187 10.56 -2.23 14.38
CA PRO A 187 11.45 -2.30 13.23
C PRO A 187 12.81 -2.89 13.59
N SER A 188 13.35 -3.75 12.73
CA SER A 188 14.71 -4.25 12.94
C SER A 188 15.74 -3.13 12.81
N SER A 189 16.92 -3.33 13.41
CA SER A 189 18.11 -2.57 13.00
C SER A 189 18.37 -2.76 11.50
N GLU A 190 19.19 -1.89 10.90
CA GLU A 190 19.65 -2.10 9.53
C GLU A 190 20.48 -3.39 9.44
N LEU A 191 20.13 -4.24 8.47
CA LEU A 191 20.76 -5.52 8.19
C LEU A 191 21.41 -5.49 6.80
N THR A 192 22.34 -6.40 6.55
CA THR A 192 22.71 -6.72 5.17
C THR A 192 21.51 -7.37 4.47
N PRO A 193 21.38 -7.22 3.13
CA PRO A 193 20.31 -7.87 2.38
C PRO A 193 20.22 -9.38 2.66
N GLU A 194 21.36 -10.08 2.63
CA GLU A 194 21.42 -11.52 2.89
C GLU A 194 20.83 -11.91 4.26
N VAL A 195 21.22 -11.21 5.33
CA VAL A 195 20.71 -11.49 6.67
C VAL A 195 19.21 -11.19 6.77
N ALA A 196 18.74 -10.13 6.11
CA ALA A 196 17.32 -9.78 6.08
C ALA A 196 16.49 -10.85 5.36
N LEU A 197 16.92 -11.33 4.19
CA LEU A 197 16.20 -12.37 3.45
C LEU A 197 16.15 -13.69 4.23
N HIS A 198 17.25 -14.08 4.88
CA HIS A 198 17.25 -15.28 5.74
C HIS A 198 16.30 -15.15 6.94
N ARG A 199 16.24 -13.97 7.57
CA ARG A 199 15.29 -13.73 8.67
C ARG A 199 13.84 -13.76 8.17
N LEU A 200 13.57 -13.16 7.02
CA LEU A 200 12.24 -13.13 6.43
C LEU A 200 11.77 -14.54 6.00
N HIS A 201 12.66 -15.35 5.44
CA HIS A 201 12.42 -16.77 5.18
C HIS A 201 12.04 -17.53 6.45
N ARG A 202 12.80 -17.34 7.55
CA ARG A 202 12.48 -17.96 8.85
C ARG A 202 11.14 -17.50 9.43
N TYR A 203 10.76 -16.25 9.21
CA TYR A 203 9.47 -15.70 9.67
C TYR A 203 8.28 -16.48 9.08
N TRP A 204 8.35 -16.91 7.81
CA TRP A 204 7.31 -17.75 7.22
C TRP A 204 7.48 -19.24 7.54
N ALA A 205 8.70 -19.72 7.75
CA ALA A 205 8.96 -21.13 8.10
C ALA A 205 8.59 -21.51 9.54
N THR A 206 8.39 -20.55 10.44
CA THR A 206 8.06 -20.77 11.86
C THR A 206 6.56 -20.96 12.12
N THR A 207 5.86 -21.56 11.16
CA THR A 207 4.41 -21.83 11.24
C THR A 207 4.16 -23.31 11.46
#